data_AF-A0A0W0TUT0-F1
#
_entry.id   AF-A0A0W0TUT0-F1
#
_cell.length_a   1.000
_cell.length_b   1.000
_cell.length_c   1.000
_cell.angle_alpha   90.00
_cell.angle_beta   90.00
_cell.angle_gamma   90.00
#
_symmetry.space_group_name_H-M   'P 1'
#
loop_
_entity.id
_entity.type
_entity.pdbx_description
1 polymer ?
#
loop_
_entity_poly.entity_id
_entity_poly.type
_entity_poly.pdbx_seq_one_letter_code
_entity_poly.pdbx_strand_id
1 'polypeptide(L)'
;MTIAQKFIEKLQDATGKEPLPKKFLWDYSRDAITPTFQDFLNKFSDYCKDLPTKEQKDEISKLFWEQVKAIGGTPIIEDSLDSELNCNVYFLLPKENVMDSTEVAGTKKDLYLQGDFHGYGATGDKQRVSELPDTGIMCRSYEIPKESILAYQYIQVEPGHRDKQPVPERSPFFEDSTELIPHSTTTYFPEIPQMGAKDEYSTHTSPYPGFDSSGRIFRVSADSEHAHLPGKPINWPGLLSTETPNNTRHFNHHATLYSDQAGDLHRSDAPVTAQYHDDLYFSDKPDSPYANFTRAIQVFKPASGKIDNLIVVNDGIPSLLTGRMDQFEKMVDEKKLSPDTALVFVNTLPGLKKTLSPKAAKLFNKDPSKDLPGMGVRLIDYKHGIDEYTDFIANKLFPQLETEISIPDDPNHRIMTGASLSGTATVYIGSKRPDLFGAVIAQSPSPDNRAILSKIPGEMLTGRNIYLSCGTFEHPNHAAANANIEYATELSDKLNITLHSGPHGHEYLAWNAELEQSLPALLPVLERVSSETAEQGHFSGSAIVHPEFEVEGNIAASSVEPTSTALQPSAETLIQAQEIMQSFKARIPRSPPTAAASSTEDKIHEDDNSLRF
;
A
#
# COMPACT_ATOMS: atom_id res chain seq x y z
N MET A 1 -3.31 31.91 9.38
CA MET A 1 -2.57 31.55 10.60
C MET A 1 -2.00 30.17 10.39
N THR A 2 -0.68 30.01 10.50
CA THR A 2 -0.02 28.70 10.35
C THR A 2 -0.38 27.76 11.50
N ILE A 3 -0.10 26.46 11.36
CA ILE A 3 -0.32 25.50 12.43
C ILE A 3 0.55 25.83 13.65
N ALA A 4 1.79 26.32 13.45
CA ALA A 4 2.64 26.81 14.53
C ALA A 4 2.03 27.99 15.28
N GLN A 5 1.49 28.99 14.57
CA GLN A 5 0.82 30.13 15.20
C GLN A 5 -0.43 29.70 16.00
N LYS A 6 -1.24 28.80 15.44
CA LYS A 6 -2.40 28.22 16.15
C LYS A 6 -1.98 27.46 17.41
N PHE A 7 -0.90 26.68 17.31
CA PHE A 7 -0.35 25.93 18.45
C PHE A 7 0.14 26.88 19.55
N ILE A 8 0.88 27.92 19.16
CA ILE A 8 1.39 28.95 20.08
C ILE A 8 0.21 29.64 20.80
N GLU A 9 -0.81 30.10 20.07
CA GLU A 9 -2.00 30.75 20.66
C GLU A 9 -2.71 29.84 21.67
N LYS A 10 -2.93 28.57 21.31
CA LYS A 10 -3.54 27.59 22.22
C LYS A 10 -2.70 27.32 23.47
N LEU A 11 -1.38 27.22 23.31
CA LEU A 11 -0.48 27.01 24.44
C LEU A 11 -0.47 28.24 25.37
N GLN A 12 -0.50 29.45 24.80
CA GLN A 12 -0.65 30.69 25.55
C GLN A 12 -1.93 30.68 26.40
N ASP A 13 -3.06 30.38 25.76
CA ASP A 13 -4.36 30.34 26.42
C ASP A 13 -4.39 29.30 27.55
N ALA A 14 -3.82 28.11 27.33
CA ALA A 14 -3.78 27.03 28.30
C ALA A 14 -2.93 27.37 29.55
N THR A 15 -1.85 28.13 29.37
CA THR A 15 -1.00 28.60 30.49
C THR A 15 -1.57 29.82 31.22
N GLY A 16 -2.68 30.38 30.73
CA GLY A 16 -3.28 31.60 31.28
C GLY A 16 -2.42 32.84 31.07
N LYS A 17 -2.61 33.85 31.93
CA LYS A 17 -1.74 35.05 31.98
C LYS A 17 -0.51 34.85 32.87
N GLU A 18 -0.40 33.71 33.55
CA GLU A 18 0.84 33.34 34.22
C GLU A 18 1.85 33.01 33.14
N PRO A 19 2.98 33.71 33.12
CA PRO A 19 3.78 33.72 31.93
C PRO A 19 4.51 32.38 31.82
N LEU A 20 4.13 31.56 30.83
CA LEU A 20 5.16 31.25 29.83
C LEU A 20 5.90 32.57 29.60
N PRO A 21 7.20 32.66 29.93
CA PRO A 21 7.89 33.93 30.06
C PRO A 21 7.45 34.82 28.93
N LYS A 22 6.87 36.01 29.18
CA LYS A 22 6.33 36.87 28.11
C LYS A 22 7.30 36.99 26.93
N LYS A 23 8.60 36.87 27.22
CA LYS A 23 9.73 36.73 26.30
C LYS A 23 9.62 35.57 25.29
N PHE A 24 9.21 34.36 25.69
CA PHE A 24 9.01 33.19 24.81
C PHE A 24 8.03 33.48 23.66
N LEU A 25 7.01 34.28 23.95
CA LEU A 25 5.88 34.53 23.06
C LEU A 25 5.97 35.87 22.32
N TRP A 26 6.70 36.84 22.88
CA TRP A 26 6.79 38.18 22.28
C TRP A 26 7.48 38.17 20.93
N ASP A 27 8.44 37.28 20.72
CA ASP A 27 9.16 37.14 19.46
C ASP A 27 8.21 36.81 18.30
N TYR A 28 7.23 35.94 18.52
CA TYR A 28 6.30 35.54 17.45
C TYR A 28 5.17 36.55 17.18
N SER A 29 5.02 37.55 18.06
CA SER A 29 3.98 38.59 17.93
C SER A 29 4.44 39.83 17.16
N ARG A 30 5.73 39.95 16.82
CA ARG A 30 6.33 41.18 16.25
C ARG A 30 7.19 40.99 15.00
N ASP A 31 7.52 39.77 14.62
CA ASP A 31 8.40 39.54 13.47
C ASP A 31 7.63 39.53 12.14
N ALA A 32 8.28 40.07 11.09
CA ALA A 32 7.82 39.99 9.71
C ALA A 32 7.86 38.57 9.13
N ILE A 33 8.37 37.61 9.90
CA ILE A 33 8.61 36.23 9.49
C ILE A 33 7.58 35.35 10.18
N THR A 34 6.78 34.66 9.36
CA THR A 34 5.85 33.64 9.83
C THR A 34 6.64 32.48 10.42
N PRO A 35 6.47 32.15 11.72
CA PRO A 35 7.23 31.08 12.33
C PRO A 35 6.77 29.71 11.84
N THR A 36 7.72 28.81 11.63
CA THR A 36 7.47 27.39 11.38
C THR A 36 7.28 26.62 12.68
N PHE A 37 6.75 25.41 12.58
CA PHE A 37 6.63 24.52 13.74
C PHE A 37 8.03 24.09 14.25
N GLN A 38 9.03 23.99 13.37
CA GLN A 38 10.42 23.75 13.79
C GLN A 38 10.98 24.91 14.64
N ASP A 39 10.70 26.16 14.26
CA ASP A 39 11.10 27.34 15.06
C ASP A 39 10.50 27.28 16.46
N PHE A 40 9.21 26.91 16.52
CA PHE A 40 8.52 26.69 17.78
C PHE A 40 9.20 25.61 18.63
N LEU A 41 9.48 24.42 18.06
CA LEU A 41 10.13 23.31 18.77
C LEU A 41 11.52 23.70 19.30
N ASN A 42 12.30 24.45 18.52
CA ASN A 42 13.62 24.92 18.93
C ASN A 42 13.52 25.85 20.15
N LYS A 43 12.64 26.86 20.09
CA LYS A 43 12.43 27.76 21.24
C LYS A 43 11.85 27.03 22.43
N PHE A 44 10.95 26.06 22.22
CA PHE A 44 10.35 25.27 23.30
C PHE A 44 11.42 24.46 24.04
N SER A 45 12.37 23.85 23.31
CA SER A 45 13.53 23.19 23.91
C SER A 45 14.38 24.16 24.73
N ASP A 46 14.66 25.35 24.22
CA ASP A 46 15.41 26.36 24.98
C ASP A 46 14.69 26.80 26.26
N TYR A 47 13.36 26.97 26.20
CA TYR A 47 12.56 27.27 27.37
C TYR A 47 12.62 26.15 28.43
N CYS A 48 12.49 24.89 28.01
CA CYS A 48 12.54 23.75 28.92
C CYS A 48 13.90 23.57 29.60
N LYS A 49 15.01 23.99 28.98
CA LYS A 49 16.34 24.01 29.61
C LYS A 49 16.40 24.94 30.82
N ASP A 50 15.69 26.06 30.76
CA ASP A 50 15.68 27.08 31.80
C ASP A 50 14.74 26.74 32.98
N LEU A 51 13.93 25.68 32.88
CA LEU A 51 13.03 25.25 33.94
C LEU A 51 13.80 24.56 35.09
N PRO A 52 13.73 25.09 36.32
CA PRO A 52 14.56 24.62 37.43
C PRO A 52 14.15 23.29 38.04
N THR A 53 12.90 22.85 37.89
CA THR A 53 12.41 21.61 38.51
C THR A 53 11.81 20.64 37.50
N LYS A 54 11.84 19.35 37.86
CA LYS A 54 11.23 18.29 37.05
C LYS A 54 9.71 18.47 36.95
N GLU A 55 9.07 18.88 38.05
CA GLU A 55 7.62 19.08 38.11
C GLU A 55 7.15 20.14 37.11
N GLN A 56 7.92 21.22 36.92
CA GLN A 56 7.62 22.25 35.91
C GLN A 56 7.80 21.72 34.49
N LYS A 57 8.82 20.88 34.25
CA LYS A 57 9.03 20.21 32.96
C LYS A 57 7.89 19.24 32.64
N ASP A 58 7.44 18.47 33.64
CA ASP A 58 6.33 17.54 33.50
C ASP A 58 5.00 18.28 33.23
N GLU A 59 4.76 19.40 33.93
CA GLU A 59 3.58 20.25 33.72
C GLU A 59 3.55 20.86 32.31
N ILE A 60 4.67 21.43 31.84
CA ILE A 60 4.71 22.02 30.50
C ILE A 60 4.64 20.95 29.40
N SER A 61 5.24 19.78 29.61
CA SER A 61 5.14 18.65 28.68
C SER A 61 3.68 18.19 28.55
N LYS A 62 2.97 18.07 29.67
CA LYS A 62 1.53 17.77 29.67
C LYS A 62 0.73 18.79 28.86
N LEU A 63 0.95 20.08 29.09
CA LEU A 63 0.27 21.16 28.37
C LEU A 63 0.59 21.13 26.86
N PHE A 64 1.85 20.88 26.49
CA PHE A 64 2.27 20.70 25.11
C PHE A 64 1.46 19.60 24.43
N TRP A 65 1.39 18.42 25.04
CA TRP A 65 0.69 17.26 24.50
C TRP A 65 -0.82 17.43 24.43
N GLU A 66 -1.43 18.16 25.38
CA GLU A 66 -2.82 18.59 25.30
C GLU A 66 -3.06 19.49 24.08
N GLN A 67 -2.13 20.40 23.77
CA GLN A 67 -2.24 21.25 22.59
C GLN A 67 -2.01 20.50 21.29
N VAL A 68 -1.11 19.50 21.26
CA VAL A 68 -0.95 18.60 20.10
C VAL A 68 -2.28 17.94 19.77
N LYS A 69 -2.97 17.35 20.76
CA LYS A 69 -4.31 16.79 20.55
C LYS A 69 -5.31 17.83 20.06
N ALA A 70 -5.26 19.05 20.61
CA ALA A 70 -6.20 20.12 20.29
C ALA A 70 -6.04 20.70 18.86
N ILE A 71 -4.93 20.45 18.17
CA ILE A 71 -4.71 20.87 16.78
C ILE A 71 -4.84 19.73 15.76
N GLY A 72 -5.29 18.54 16.19
CA GLY A 72 -5.46 17.38 15.31
C GLY A 72 -4.37 16.32 15.45
N GLY A 73 -3.63 16.30 16.57
CA GLY A 73 -2.73 15.20 16.90
C GLY A 73 -1.43 15.16 16.10
N THR A 74 -0.79 13.99 16.11
CA THR A 74 0.43 13.68 15.35
C THR A 74 0.14 12.84 14.09
N PRO A 75 0.93 12.98 13.01
CA PRO A 75 1.97 14.00 12.85
C PRO A 75 1.38 15.39 12.65
N ILE A 76 2.15 16.42 13.00
CA ILE A 76 1.80 17.80 12.72
C ILE A 76 2.25 18.11 11.30
N ILE A 77 1.36 18.66 10.48
CA ILE A 77 1.62 18.93 9.06
C ILE A 77 1.50 20.43 8.82
N GLU A 78 2.56 21.02 8.28
CA GLU A 78 2.66 22.44 7.98
C GLU A 78 3.05 22.64 6.51
N ASP A 79 2.47 23.63 5.83
CA ASP A 79 2.94 24.02 4.49
C ASP A 79 4.43 24.38 4.54
N SER A 80 5.21 23.90 3.57
CA SER A 80 6.60 24.31 3.45
C SER A 80 6.68 25.77 2.99
N LEU A 81 7.47 26.58 3.69
CA LEU A 81 7.76 27.96 3.25
C LEU A 81 8.68 27.99 2.02
N ASP A 82 9.44 26.91 1.81
CA ASP A 82 10.42 26.79 0.73
C ASP A 82 9.85 26.08 -0.52
N SER A 83 8.66 25.47 -0.42
CA SER A 83 8.06 24.68 -1.50
C SER A 83 6.53 24.68 -1.44
N GLU A 84 5.88 25.15 -2.51
CA GLU A 84 4.42 25.08 -2.63
C GLU A 84 3.89 23.65 -2.78
N LEU A 85 4.75 22.72 -3.22
CA LEU A 85 4.40 21.34 -3.50
C LEU A 85 4.58 20.40 -2.30
N ASN A 86 5.22 20.87 -1.22
CA ASN A 86 5.54 20.04 -0.06
C ASN A 86 4.95 20.59 1.24
N CYS A 87 4.85 19.71 2.23
CA CYS A 87 4.63 20.05 3.62
C CYS A 87 5.80 19.57 4.48
N ASN A 88 6.08 20.31 5.55
CA ASN A 88 6.88 19.81 6.66
C ASN A 88 5.99 18.95 7.57
N VAL A 89 6.38 17.69 7.77
CA VAL A 89 5.64 16.71 8.57
C VAL A 89 6.47 16.37 9.80
N TYR A 90 5.93 16.64 10.99
CA TYR A 90 6.59 16.48 12.28
C TYR A 90 5.99 15.29 13.04
N PHE A 91 6.79 14.25 13.20
CA PHE A 91 6.50 13.04 13.95
C PHE A 91 7.00 13.22 15.38
N LEU A 92 6.06 13.21 16.32
CA LEU A 92 6.33 13.40 17.75
C LEU A 92 5.91 12.17 18.54
N LEU A 93 6.70 11.80 19.56
CA LEU A 93 6.34 10.78 20.54
C LEU A 93 6.87 11.18 21.93
N PRO A 94 6.13 10.98 23.04
CA PRO A 94 6.69 11.19 24.36
C PRO A 94 7.82 10.18 24.66
N LYS A 95 8.90 10.64 25.30
CA LYS A 95 10.04 9.81 25.65
C LYS A 95 9.69 8.74 26.70
N GLU A 96 8.71 8.99 27.55
CA GLU A 96 8.17 8.02 28.50
C GLU A 96 7.54 6.81 27.81
N ASN A 97 7.09 6.95 26.56
CA ASN A 97 6.59 5.84 25.75
C ASN A 97 7.72 5.01 25.12
N VAL A 98 8.97 5.46 25.27
CA VAL A 98 10.15 4.67 24.92
C VAL A 98 10.53 3.80 26.12
N MET A 99 10.65 2.51 25.88
CA MET A 99 10.97 1.50 26.87
C MET A 99 12.44 1.58 27.28
N ASP A 100 12.72 1.14 28.51
CA ASP A 100 14.09 1.02 28.99
C ASP A 100 14.81 -0.08 28.21
N SER A 101 16.10 0.14 27.94
CA SER A 101 16.96 -0.83 27.27
C SER A 101 17.27 -1.97 28.23
N THR A 102 17.23 -3.20 27.70
CA THR A 102 17.68 -4.38 28.42
C THR A 102 19.19 -4.63 28.26
N GLU A 103 19.82 -4.04 27.25
CA GLU A 103 21.25 -4.16 26.98
C GLU A 103 22.09 -3.18 27.82
N VAL A 104 21.56 -1.97 28.06
CA VAL A 104 22.30 -0.91 28.78
C VAL A 104 21.45 -0.31 29.89
N ALA A 105 21.74 -0.72 31.13
CA ALA A 105 21.00 -0.29 32.32
C ALA A 105 20.96 1.24 32.45
N GLY A 106 19.76 1.77 32.75
CA GLY A 106 19.53 3.21 32.92
C GLY A 106 19.39 4.00 31.61
N THR A 107 19.35 3.33 30.46
CA THR A 107 19.11 3.97 29.15
C THR A 107 17.79 3.53 28.54
N LYS A 108 17.32 4.29 27.54
CA LYS A 108 16.15 3.93 26.72
C LYS A 108 16.58 3.14 25.49
N LYS A 109 15.67 2.33 24.96
CA LYS A 109 15.78 1.81 23.59
C LYS A 109 15.89 2.97 22.60
N ASP A 110 16.46 2.70 21.43
CA ASP A 110 16.39 3.66 20.33
C ASP A 110 15.00 3.61 19.69
N LEU A 111 14.52 4.78 19.28
CA LEU A 111 13.25 4.96 18.61
C LEU A 111 13.51 5.25 17.12
N TYR A 112 12.82 4.51 16.26
CA TYR A 112 12.85 4.73 14.82
C TYR A 112 11.44 4.94 14.29
N LEU A 113 11.33 5.84 13.32
CA LEU A 113 10.13 6.02 12.52
C LEU A 113 10.22 5.08 11.32
N GLN A 114 9.23 4.20 11.19
CA GLN A 114 9.01 3.36 10.04
C GLN A 114 7.79 3.82 9.23
N GLY A 115 7.70 3.54 7.93
CA GLY A 115 6.78 4.19 7.00
C GLY A 115 7.27 4.19 5.54
N ASP A 116 6.38 4.55 4.62
CA ASP A 116 6.61 4.35 3.18
C ASP A 116 7.77 5.18 2.62
N PHE A 117 8.04 6.35 3.18
CA PHE A 117 8.97 7.36 2.64
C PHE A 117 10.46 7.12 3.00
N HIS A 118 10.76 6.19 3.90
CA HIS A 118 12.14 5.80 4.24
C HIS A 118 12.32 4.28 4.38
N GLY A 119 11.24 3.50 4.23
CA GLY A 119 11.24 2.03 4.23
C GLY A 119 11.08 1.37 5.58
N TYR A 120 10.63 0.11 5.54
CA TYR A 120 10.44 -0.74 6.71
C TYR A 120 11.69 -1.60 6.98
N GLY A 121 11.93 -1.90 8.26
CA GLY A 121 12.97 -2.84 8.69
C GLY A 121 14.40 -2.29 8.80
N ALA A 122 14.64 -1.02 8.47
CA ALA A 122 15.95 -0.40 8.69
C ALA A 122 16.05 0.24 10.10
N THR A 123 17.28 0.45 10.57
CA THR A 123 17.58 1.22 11.79
C THR A 123 18.70 2.24 11.54
N GLY A 124 18.76 2.80 10.34
CA GLY A 124 19.72 3.86 10.01
C GLY A 124 19.34 5.22 10.59
N ASP A 125 20.33 6.12 10.70
CA ASP A 125 20.18 7.49 11.23
C ASP A 125 19.08 8.33 10.55
N LYS A 126 18.73 8.03 9.30
CA LYS A 126 17.64 8.72 8.58
C LYS A 126 16.26 8.46 9.18
N GLN A 127 16.09 7.36 9.90
CA GLN A 127 14.83 6.94 10.52
C GLN A 127 14.81 7.20 12.03
N ARG A 128 16.00 7.41 12.62
CA ARG A 128 16.14 7.59 14.05
C ARG A 128 15.44 8.86 14.51
N VAL A 129 14.57 8.69 15.50
CA VAL A 129 13.86 9.75 16.19
C VAL A 129 14.69 10.17 17.39
N SER A 130 14.93 11.47 17.53
CA SER A 130 15.81 12.01 18.58
C SER A 130 15.03 12.86 19.57
N GLU A 131 15.45 12.87 20.82
CA GLU A 131 14.88 13.75 21.82
C GLU A 131 15.23 15.21 21.54
N LEU A 132 14.24 16.09 21.60
CA LEU A 132 14.45 17.53 21.70
C LEU A 132 15.03 17.84 23.09
N PRO A 133 16.19 18.50 23.21
CA PRO A 133 16.90 18.63 24.47
C PRO A 133 16.04 19.14 25.62
N ASP A 134 16.06 18.43 26.76
CA ASP A 134 15.37 18.76 28.01
C ASP A 134 13.84 18.83 27.96
N THR A 135 13.21 18.33 26.88
CA THR A 135 11.74 18.37 26.72
C THR A 135 11.03 17.06 27.05
N GLY A 136 11.73 15.91 26.98
CA GLY A 136 11.07 14.60 26.96
C GLY A 136 10.26 14.30 25.70
N ILE A 137 10.42 15.08 24.63
CA ILE A 137 9.73 14.89 23.35
C ILE A 137 10.70 14.30 22.34
N MET A 138 10.38 13.12 21.82
CA MET A 138 11.04 12.53 20.67
C MET A 138 10.48 13.16 19.40
N CYS A 139 11.33 13.66 18.50
CA CYS A 139 10.93 14.36 17.29
C CYS A 139 11.73 13.89 16.07
N ARG A 140 11.03 13.78 14.94
CA ARG A 140 11.63 13.68 13.61
C ARG A 140 10.75 14.43 12.62
N SER A 141 11.35 15.14 11.68
CA SER A 141 10.61 15.83 10.62
C SER A 141 11.12 15.48 9.22
N TYR A 142 10.22 15.60 8.25
CA TYR A 142 10.50 15.39 6.83
C TYR A 142 9.75 16.42 6.00
N GLU A 143 10.34 16.82 4.88
CA GLU A 143 9.62 17.51 3.82
C GLU A 143 9.01 16.47 2.88
N ILE A 144 7.68 16.47 2.73
CA ILE A 144 6.94 15.44 2.00
C ILE A 144 5.99 16.10 1.00
N PRO A 145 5.85 15.58 -0.24
CA PRO A 145 4.89 16.10 -1.22
C PRO A 145 3.46 16.17 -0.68
N LYS A 146 2.75 17.23 -1.03
CA LYS A 146 1.31 17.38 -0.75
C LYS A 146 0.51 16.26 -1.39
N GLU A 147 -0.63 15.97 -0.77
CA GLU A 147 -1.55 14.91 -1.16
C GLU A 147 -0.96 13.49 -1.07
N SER A 148 0.27 13.33 -0.54
CA SER A 148 0.83 12.01 -0.30
C SER A 148 -0.05 11.22 0.66
N ILE A 149 -0.26 9.93 0.38
CA ILE A 149 -0.93 9.01 1.30
C ILE A 149 0.12 8.08 1.88
N LEU A 150 0.31 8.15 3.20
CA LEU A 150 1.44 7.53 3.89
C LEU A 150 0.99 6.74 5.10
N ALA A 151 1.50 5.52 5.22
CA ALA A 151 1.52 4.79 6.49
C ALA A 151 2.83 5.07 7.25
N TYR A 152 2.74 5.12 8.58
CA TYR A 152 3.89 5.14 9.47
C TYR A 152 3.63 4.36 10.76
N GLN A 153 4.70 3.96 11.43
CA GLN A 153 4.69 3.43 12.79
C GLN A 153 5.98 3.76 13.50
N TYR A 154 5.96 3.82 14.83
CA TYR A 154 7.18 3.85 15.62
C TYR A 154 7.60 2.44 15.98
N ILE A 155 8.90 2.16 15.88
CA ILE A 155 9.49 0.95 16.44
C ILE A 155 10.57 1.30 17.45
N GLN A 156 10.73 0.43 18.43
CA GLN A 156 11.74 0.55 19.46
C GLN A 156 12.68 -0.64 19.38
N VAL A 157 13.97 -0.35 19.44
CA VAL A 157 15.03 -1.30 19.16
C VAL A 157 16.15 -1.13 20.17
N GLU A 158 16.77 -2.23 20.58
CA GLU A 158 17.91 -2.17 21.50
C GLU A 158 19.13 -1.46 20.84
N PRO A 159 19.94 -0.71 21.59
CA PRO A 159 21.07 0.04 21.04
C PRO A 159 22.09 -0.79 20.23
N GLY A 160 22.27 -2.07 20.57
CA GLY A 160 23.11 -3.03 19.83
C GLY A 160 22.58 -3.40 18.44
N HIS A 161 21.46 -2.80 18.00
CA HIS A 161 20.87 -3.00 16.69
C HIS A 161 20.76 -1.70 15.88
N ARG A 162 21.49 -0.64 16.25
CA ARG A 162 21.69 0.55 15.42
C ARG A 162 22.30 0.18 14.06
N ASP A 163 21.97 0.99 13.05
CA ASP A 163 22.57 0.97 11.71
C ASP A 163 22.44 -0.38 10.97
N LYS A 164 21.49 -1.22 11.39
CA LYS A 164 21.16 -2.43 10.65
C LYS A 164 20.36 -2.03 9.41
N GLN A 165 20.82 -2.52 8.27
CA GLN A 165 20.06 -2.45 7.05
C GLN A 165 18.94 -3.50 7.07
N PRO A 166 17.80 -3.21 6.44
CA PRO A 166 16.76 -4.21 6.24
C PRO A 166 17.38 -5.35 5.44
N VAL A 167 17.23 -6.58 5.93
CA VAL A 167 17.60 -7.76 5.17
C VAL A 167 16.35 -8.22 4.43
N PRO A 168 16.41 -8.41 3.11
CA PRO A 168 17.61 -8.26 2.30
C PRO A 168 17.82 -6.79 1.87
N GLU A 169 19.09 -6.34 1.77
CA GLU A 169 19.45 -4.98 1.29
C GLU A 169 18.96 -4.72 -0.14
N ARG A 170 18.64 -5.79 -0.86
CA ARG A 170 17.89 -5.80 -2.12
C ARG A 170 16.82 -6.85 -2.02
N SER A 171 15.60 -6.53 -2.43
CA SER A 171 14.54 -7.51 -2.60
C SER A 171 15.07 -8.80 -3.26
N PRO A 172 14.78 -10.00 -2.74
CA PRO A 172 15.39 -11.27 -3.20
C PRO A 172 15.01 -11.64 -4.64
N PHE A 173 14.26 -10.76 -5.32
CA PHE A 173 13.76 -10.87 -6.68
C PHE A 173 14.68 -10.23 -7.74
N PHE A 174 15.80 -9.61 -7.36
CA PHE A 174 16.73 -8.94 -8.28
C PHE A 174 18.13 -9.54 -8.20
N GLU A 175 18.37 -10.59 -8.99
CA GLU A 175 19.70 -10.82 -9.55
C GLU A 175 19.68 -10.46 -11.04
N ASP A 176 20.72 -9.77 -11.50
CA ASP A 176 20.98 -9.42 -12.91
C ASP A 176 21.28 -10.65 -13.79
N SER A 177 21.24 -11.86 -13.23
CA SER A 177 21.40 -13.07 -14.03
C SER A 177 20.06 -13.42 -14.67
N THR A 178 20.08 -13.66 -15.98
CA THR A 178 18.92 -14.07 -16.81
C THR A 178 18.27 -15.39 -16.35
N GLU A 179 18.73 -15.97 -15.26
CA GLU A 179 18.20 -17.19 -14.65
C GLU A 179 17.49 -16.83 -13.36
N LEU A 180 16.16 -16.92 -13.42
CA LEU A 180 15.18 -16.72 -12.35
C LEU A 180 15.42 -17.65 -11.15
N ILE A 181 16.47 -17.42 -10.38
CA ILE A 181 16.70 -18.10 -9.10
C ILE A 181 16.40 -17.07 -8.02
N PRO A 182 15.20 -17.11 -7.39
CA PRO A 182 14.97 -16.36 -6.16
C PRO A 182 16.07 -16.74 -5.19
N HIS A 183 16.72 -15.75 -4.58
CA HIS A 183 17.74 -16.05 -3.58
C HIS A 183 17.09 -16.93 -2.51
N SER A 184 17.53 -18.20 -2.43
CA SER A 184 17.10 -19.15 -1.39
C SER A 184 17.71 -18.69 -0.07
N THR A 185 17.16 -17.66 0.55
CA THR A 185 17.54 -17.26 1.89
C THR A 185 16.82 -18.17 2.88
N THR A 186 17.45 -19.32 3.17
CA THR A 186 17.26 -20.04 4.43
C THR A 186 17.75 -19.22 5.64
N THR A 187 18.32 -18.03 5.41
CA THR A 187 18.42 -17.00 6.43
C THR A 187 17.02 -16.50 6.74
N TYR A 188 16.44 -17.03 7.82
CA TYR A 188 15.60 -16.23 8.71
C TYR A 188 16.21 -14.83 8.72
N PHE A 189 15.48 -13.85 8.18
CA PHE A 189 15.82 -12.45 8.38
C PHE A 189 16.12 -12.33 9.87
N PRO A 190 17.31 -11.86 10.31
CA PRO A 190 17.49 -11.57 11.71
C PRO A 190 16.53 -10.41 11.97
N GLU A 191 15.28 -10.75 12.32
CA GLU A 191 14.28 -9.80 12.75
C GLU A 191 15.00 -8.98 13.77
N ILE A 192 15.21 -7.70 13.45
CA ILE A 192 15.60 -6.74 14.46
C ILE A 192 14.49 -6.86 15.49
N PRO A 193 14.76 -7.38 16.70
CA PRO A 193 13.72 -7.55 17.69
C PRO A 193 13.13 -6.17 17.95
N GLN A 194 11.94 -5.96 17.41
CA GLN A 194 11.32 -4.65 17.33
C GLN A 194 10.00 -4.72 18.09
N MET A 195 9.71 -3.64 18.78
CA MET A 195 8.46 -3.48 19.49
C MET A 195 7.80 -2.21 18.98
N GLY A 196 6.57 -2.32 18.51
CA GLY A 196 5.80 -1.15 18.08
C GLY A 196 5.59 -0.20 19.27
N ALA A 197 5.85 1.08 19.07
CA ALA A 197 5.39 2.13 19.98
C ALA A 197 4.08 2.69 19.43
N LYS A 198 3.02 2.64 20.23
CA LYS A 198 1.73 3.21 19.82
C LYS A 198 1.84 4.74 19.85
N ASP A 199 1.50 5.37 18.73
CA ASP A 199 1.25 6.80 18.70
C ASP A 199 -0.16 7.08 19.26
N GLU A 200 -0.23 7.36 20.56
CA GLU A 200 -1.48 7.69 21.25
C GLU A 200 -1.93 9.15 21.08
N TYR A 201 -1.08 9.98 20.47
CA TYR A 201 -1.36 11.38 20.18
C TYR A 201 -1.84 11.59 18.75
N SER A 202 -1.70 10.58 17.90
CA SER A 202 -2.28 10.59 16.56
C SER A 202 -3.80 10.47 16.60
N THR A 203 -4.49 11.37 15.92
CA THR A 203 -5.93 11.26 15.65
C THR A 203 -6.22 10.58 14.32
N HIS A 204 -5.18 10.24 13.55
CA HIS A 204 -5.32 9.52 12.31
C HIS A 204 -5.68 8.05 12.55
N THR A 205 -6.35 7.45 11.57
CA THR A 205 -6.84 6.09 11.67
C THR A 205 -5.71 5.07 11.52
N SER A 206 -5.95 3.86 12.02
CA SER A 206 -5.17 2.68 11.62
C SER A 206 -5.31 2.46 10.11
N PRO A 207 -4.25 1.98 9.41
CA PRO A 207 -4.35 1.52 8.02
C PRO A 207 -5.47 0.50 7.79
N TYR A 208 -5.83 -0.23 8.85
CA TYR A 208 -6.95 -1.16 8.89
C TYR A 208 -7.98 -0.68 9.92
N PRO A 209 -9.00 0.09 9.50
CA PRO A 209 -10.05 0.58 10.39
C PRO A 209 -10.68 -0.56 11.19
N GLY A 210 -10.76 -0.40 12.51
CA GLY A 210 -11.27 -1.44 13.42
C GLY A 210 -10.18 -2.33 14.06
N PHE A 211 -8.94 -2.26 13.59
CA PHE A 211 -7.79 -2.91 14.22
C PHE A 211 -6.90 -1.90 14.92
N ASP A 212 -6.71 -2.06 16.23
CA ASP A 212 -5.77 -1.25 17.01
C ASP A 212 -4.33 -1.71 16.72
N SER A 213 -3.78 -1.24 15.61
CA SER A 213 -2.36 -1.42 15.26
C SER A 213 -1.54 -0.21 15.73
N SER A 214 -0.21 -0.38 15.85
CA SER A 214 0.70 0.76 16.06
C SER A 214 0.81 1.66 14.83
N GLY A 215 0.42 1.15 13.66
CA GLY A 215 0.45 1.88 12.40
C GLY A 215 -0.62 2.98 12.34
N ARG A 216 -0.29 4.07 11.66
CA ARG A 216 -1.17 5.20 11.37
C ARG A 216 -1.08 5.52 9.90
N ILE A 217 -2.19 5.93 9.30
CA ILE A 217 -2.23 6.35 7.90
C ILE A 217 -2.86 7.73 7.78
N PHE A 218 -2.27 8.58 6.95
CA PHE A 218 -2.70 9.97 6.81
C PHE A 218 -2.47 10.47 5.39
N ARG A 219 -3.13 11.58 5.05
CA ARG A 219 -2.84 12.38 3.86
C ARG A 219 -1.98 13.58 4.24
N VAL A 220 -0.94 13.86 3.47
CA VAL A 220 -0.07 15.02 3.67
C VAL A 220 -0.80 16.29 3.24
N SER A 221 -1.39 16.97 4.21
CA SER A 221 -2.12 18.23 4.04
C SER A 221 -1.99 19.10 5.28
N ALA A 222 -1.70 20.39 5.09
CA ALA A 222 -1.70 21.37 6.18
C ALA A 222 -3.12 21.70 6.69
N ASP A 223 -4.15 21.37 5.90
CA ASP A 223 -5.53 21.30 6.38
C ASP A 223 -5.72 19.99 7.13
N SER A 224 -5.89 20.10 8.46
CA SER A 224 -6.06 18.97 9.36
C SER A 224 -7.28 18.12 9.03
N GLU A 225 -8.37 18.69 8.52
CA GLU A 225 -9.56 17.90 8.15
C GLU A 225 -9.26 17.02 6.93
N HIS A 226 -8.60 17.59 5.92
CA HIS A 226 -8.19 16.87 4.71
C HIS A 226 -7.05 15.87 4.95
N ALA A 227 -6.23 16.09 5.98
CA ALA A 227 -5.18 15.14 6.39
C ALA A 227 -5.73 13.82 6.95
N HIS A 228 -6.98 13.84 7.46
CA HIS A 228 -7.65 12.65 7.94
C HIS A 228 -8.24 11.87 6.76
N LEU A 229 -7.75 10.65 6.57
CA LEU A 229 -8.38 9.74 5.63
C LEU A 229 -9.66 9.19 6.24
N PRO A 230 -10.75 9.09 5.45
CA PRO A 230 -11.98 8.48 5.92
C PRO A 230 -11.72 7.00 6.19
N GLY A 231 -11.60 6.65 7.46
CA GLY A 231 -11.44 5.28 7.92
C GLY A 231 -12.50 4.98 8.97
N LYS A 232 -13.65 4.46 8.55
CA LYS A 232 -14.66 3.95 9.50
C LYS A 232 -14.44 2.46 9.69
N PRO A 233 -14.44 1.97 10.95
CA PRO A 233 -14.55 0.53 11.18
C PRO A 233 -15.76 0.00 10.40
N ILE A 234 -15.57 -1.12 9.72
CA ILE A 234 -16.64 -1.68 8.91
C ILE A 234 -17.72 -2.25 9.80
N ASN A 235 -18.93 -1.75 9.61
CA ASN A 235 -20.12 -2.38 10.15
C ASN A 235 -20.45 -3.62 9.31
N TRP A 236 -19.76 -4.75 9.57
CA TRP A 236 -19.92 -5.98 8.80
C TRP A 236 -21.37 -6.47 8.74
N PRO A 237 -22.12 -6.56 9.86
CA PRO A 237 -23.53 -6.94 9.80
C PRO A 237 -24.35 -6.01 8.91
N GLY A 238 -24.09 -4.69 8.95
CA GLY A 238 -24.78 -3.73 8.09
C GLY A 238 -24.31 -3.73 6.63
N LEU A 239 -23.06 -4.10 6.37
CA LEU A 239 -22.51 -4.20 5.01
C LEU A 239 -23.00 -5.47 4.30
N LEU A 240 -23.09 -6.57 5.04
CA LEU A 240 -23.42 -7.91 4.52
C LEU A 240 -24.85 -8.33 4.88
N SER A 241 -25.70 -7.36 5.22
CA SER A 241 -27.13 -7.57 5.35
C SER A 241 -27.76 -7.66 3.97
N THR A 242 -28.61 -8.68 3.79
CA THR A 242 -29.48 -8.79 2.61
C THR A 242 -30.76 -7.97 2.75
N GLU A 243 -31.05 -7.44 3.95
CA GLU A 243 -32.13 -6.48 4.14
C GLU A 243 -31.75 -5.18 3.44
N THR A 244 -32.63 -4.69 2.57
CA THR A 244 -32.43 -3.42 1.86
C THR A 244 -32.21 -2.32 2.90
N PRO A 245 -30.99 -1.72 2.97
CA PRO A 245 -30.75 -0.59 3.85
C PRO A 245 -31.74 0.53 3.49
N ASN A 246 -32.18 1.31 4.47
CA ASN A 246 -33.04 2.48 4.22
C ASN A 246 -32.40 3.39 3.14
N ASN A 247 -32.85 3.29 1.88
CA ASN A 247 -32.66 4.15 0.69
C ASN A 247 -31.36 4.98 0.51
N THR A 248 -30.25 4.63 1.17
CA THR A 248 -29.05 5.48 1.22
C THR A 248 -27.82 4.87 0.58
N ARG A 249 -27.88 3.61 0.15
CA ARG A 249 -26.77 2.93 -0.53
C ARG A 249 -27.11 2.60 -1.96
N HIS A 250 -26.13 2.74 -2.84
CA HIS A 250 -26.22 2.35 -4.25
C HIS A 250 -26.00 0.85 -4.43
N PHE A 251 -25.29 0.20 -3.52
CA PHE A 251 -25.00 -1.24 -3.59
C PHE A 251 -25.62 -2.03 -2.43
N ASN A 252 -26.29 -3.12 -2.77
CA ASN A 252 -26.86 -4.08 -1.82
C ASN A 252 -26.05 -5.37 -1.83
N HIS A 253 -25.72 -5.90 -0.65
CA HIS A 253 -25.18 -7.25 -0.56
C HIS A 253 -26.21 -8.25 -1.08
N HIS A 254 -25.79 -9.11 -1.99
CA HIS A 254 -26.65 -10.10 -2.64
C HIS A 254 -26.39 -11.51 -2.11
N ALA A 255 -25.11 -11.90 -2.05
CA ALA A 255 -24.71 -13.23 -1.63
C ALA A 255 -23.27 -13.27 -1.15
N THR A 256 -23.01 -14.25 -0.28
CA THR A 256 -21.67 -14.76 -0.03
C THR A 256 -21.61 -16.17 -0.60
N LEU A 257 -20.68 -16.41 -1.53
CA LEU A 257 -20.40 -17.72 -2.09
C LEU A 257 -19.09 -18.24 -1.51
N TYR A 258 -19.05 -19.54 -1.23
CA TYR A 258 -17.85 -20.24 -0.81
C TYR A 258 -17.45 -21.27 -1.83
N SER A 259 -16.20 -21.22 -2.25
CA SER A 259 -15.63 -22.28 -3.08
C SER A 259 -15.14 -23.41 -2.18
N ASP A 260 -15.50 -24.64 -2.48
CA ASP A 260 -14.89 -25.83 -1.86
C ASP A 260 -13.57 -26.22 -2.55
N GLN A 261 -13.03 -27.39 -2.22
CA GLN A 261 -11.78 -27.91 -2.79
C GLN A 261 -11.91 -28.34 -4.26
N ALA A 262 -13.11 -28.68 -4.72
CA ALA A 262 -13.38 -28.99 -6.13
C ALA A 262 -13.59 -27.71 -6.97
N GLY A 263 -13.63 -26.55 -6.32
CA GLY A 263 -13.96 -25.28 -6.97
C GLY A 263 -15.47 -25.05 -7.10
N ASP A 264 -16.29 -25.93 -6.52
CA ASP A 264 -17.74 -25.80 -6.58
C ASP A 264 -18.19 -24.71 -5.59
N LEU A 265 -19.14 -23.89 -6.04
CA LEU A 265 -19.59 -22.72 -5.31
C LEU A 265 -20.86 -23.03 -4.52
N HIS A 266 -20.80 -22.76 -3.22
CA HIS A 266 -21.87 -22.96 -2.27
C HIS A 266 -22.33 -21.60 -1.76
N ARG A 267 -23.61 -21.29 -1.95
CA ARG A 267 -24.20 -20.10 -1.35
C ARG A 267 -24.27 -20.28 0.17
N SER A 268 -23.87 -19.26 0.91
CA SER A 268 -24.09 -19.20 2.34
C SER A 268 -25.37 -18.45 2.64
N ASP A 269 -26.33 -19.15 3.25
CA ASP A 269 -27.53 -18.53 3.82
C ASP A 269 -27.30 -18.06 5.26
N ALA A 270 -26.12 -18.33 5.82
CA ALA A 270 -25.79 -17.92 7.18
C ALA A 270 -25.66 -16.39 7.25
N PRO A 271 -26.31 -15.72 8.22
CA PRO A 271 -26.10 -14.30 8.41
C PRO A 271 -24.64 -14.06 8.75
N VAL A 272 -24.01 -13.12 8.05
CA VAL A 272 -22.63 -12.74 8.33
C VAL A 272 -22.60 -11.97 9.66
N THR A 273 -22.00 -12.58 10.68
CA THR A 273 -21.88 -11.99 12.02
C THR A 273 -20.58 -11.20 12.17
N ALA A 274 -20.37 -10.50 13.28
CA ALA A 274 -19.03 -9.97 13.59
C ALA A 274 -17.99 -11.10 13.75
N GLN A 275 -18.40 -12.23 14.34
CA GLN A 275 -17.57 -13.43 14.51
C GLN A 275 -17.06 -13.99 13.18
N TYR A 276 -17.88 -13.90 12.13
CA TYR A 276 -17.52 -14.31 10.76
C TYR A 276 -16.20 -13.70 10.29
N HIS A 277 -15.98 -12.42 10.59
CA HIS A 277 -14.77 -11.73 10.15
C HIS A 277 -13.56 -12.21 10.94
N ASP A 278 -13.67 -12.31 12.26
CA ASP A 278 -12.61 -12.83 13.10
C ASP A 278 -12.24 -14.25 12.66
N ASP A 279 -13.23 -15.09 12.39
CA ASP A 279 -13.03 -16.47 11.92
C ASP A 279 -12.39 -16.57 10.51
N LEU A 280 -12.63 -15.58 9.63
CA LEU A 280 -11.97 -15.49 8.32
C LEU A 280 -10.55 -14.96 8.44
N TYR A 281 -10.32 -14.00 9.33
CA TYR A 281 -8.99 -13.49 9.63
C TYR A 281 -8.11 -14.55 10.30
N PHE A 282 -8.72 -15.38 11.14
CA PHE A 282 -8.11 -16.56 11.78
C PHE A 282 -8.43 -17.86 11.06
N SER A 283 -8.74 -17.80 9.76
CA SER A 283 -9.15 -18.99 8.99
C SER A 283 -8.05 -20.05 8.87
N ASP A 284 -6.81 -19.66 9.14
CA ASP A 284 -5.64 -20.52 9.15
C ASP A 284 -5.59 -21.43 10.38
N LYS A 285 -6.40 -21.16 11.41
CA LYS A 285 -6.54 -22.04 12.56
C LYS A 285 -7.22 -23.35 12.15
N PRO A 286 -6.73 -24.52 12.59
CA PRO A 286 -7.29 -25.82 12.22
C PRO A 286 -8.77 -26.01 12.56
N ASP A 287 -9.27 -25.29 13.56
CA ASP A 287 -10.65 -25.31 14.05
C ASP A 287 -11.55 -24.25 13.40
N SER A 288 -11.02 -23.42 12.48
CA SER A 288 -11.86 -22.47 11.76
C SER A 288 -12.92 -23.20 10.93
N PRO A 289 -14.20 -22.78 10.97
CA PRO A 289 -15.23 -23.34 10.11
C PRO A 289 -14.93 -23.13 8.62
N TYR A 290 -14.00 -22.22 8.29
CA TYR A 290 -13.60 -21.90 6.93
C TYR A 290 -12.34 -22.63 6.45
N ALA A 291 -11.71 -23.45 7.29
CA ALA A 291 -10.45 -24.16 6.96
C ALA A 291 -10.57 -25.16 5.78
N ASN A 292 -11.79 -25.48 5.35
CA ASN A 292 -12.07 -26.34 4.20
C ASN A 292 -12.49 -25.60 2.93
N PHE A 293 -12.84 -24.32 3.03
CA PHE A 293 -13.15 -23.51 1.86
C PHE A 293 -11.88 -22.93 1.26
N THR A 294 -11.88 -22.82 -0.06
CA THR A 294 -10.76 -22.30 -0.84
C THR A 294 -10.91 -20.82 -1.09
N ARG A 295 -12.14 -20.31 -1.24
CA ARG A 295 -12.40 -18.89 -1.49
C ARG A 295 -13.69 -18.42 -0.83
N ALA A 296 -13.73 -17.15 -0.44
CA ALA A 296 -14.95 -16.42 -0.13
C ALA A 296 -15.18 -15.39 -1.23
N ILE A 297 -16.42 -15.31 -1.73
CA ILE A 297 -16.80 -14.38 -2.79
C ILE A 297 -18.02 -13.58 -2.34
N GLN A 298 -17.87 -12.26 -2.31
CA GLN A 298 -18.86 -11.34 -1.80
C GLN A 298 -19.42 -10.56 -2.98
N VAL A 299 -20.71 -10.78 -3.24
CA VAL A 299 -21.40 -10.23 -4.40
C VAL A 299 -22.30 -9.09 -3.93
N PHE A 300 -22.09 -7.91 -4.49
CA PHE A 300 -22.94 -6.74 -4.31
C PHE A 300 -23.57 -6.36 -5.63
N LYS A 301 -24.87 -6.10 -5.60
CA LYS A 301 -25.65 -5.67 -6.77
C LYS A 301 -26.12 -4.23 -6.63
N PRO A 302 -26.33 -3.53 -7.74
CA PRO A 302 -27.01 -2.24 -7.76
C PRO A 302 -28.37 -2.29 -7.07
N ALA A 303 -28.70 -1.21 -6.35
CA ALA A 303 -30.02 -1.03 -5.75
C ALA A 303 -31.14 -0.96 -6.78
N SER A 304 -30.83 -0.54 -8.01
CA SER A 304 -31.76 -0.54 -9.15
C SER A 304 -32.15 -1.95 -9.62
N GLY A 305 -31.33 -2.97 -9.30
CA GLY A 305 -31.42 -4.32 -9.85
C GLY A 305 -30.94 -4.47 -11.30
N LYS A 306 -30.62 -3.36 -11.99
CA LYS A 306 -30.01 -3.35 -13.32
C LYS A 306 -28.50 -3.39 -13.19
N ILE A 307 -27.84 -4.17 -14.04
CA ILE A 307 -26.38 -4.29 -14.04
C ILE A 307 -25.88 -3.99 -15.44
N ASP A 308 -25.24 -2.83 -15.59
CA ASP A 308 -24.59 -2.40 -16.82
C ASP A 308 -23.09 -2.71 -16.81
N ASN A 309 -22.48 -2.76 -15.62
CA ASN A 309 -21.05 -3.01 -15.46
C ASN A 309 -20.78 -4.02 -14.35
N LEU A 310 -19.66 -4.73 -14.43
CA LEU A 310 -19.18 -5.65 -13.42
C LEU A 310 -17.72 -5.34 -13.06
N ILE A 311 -17.43 -5.20 -11.77
CA ILE A 311 -16.05 -5.08 -11.26
C ILE A 311 -15.73 -6.27 -10.37
N VAL A 312 -14.71 -7.04 -10.75
CA VAL A 312 -14.15 -8.13 -9.94
C VAL A 312 -12.91 -7.61 -9.21
N VAL A 313 -12.92 -7.67 -7.88
CA VAL A 313 -11.86 -7.18 -6.99
C VAL A 313 -11.15 -8.37 -6.36
N ASN A 314 -9.89 -8.58 -6.72
CA ASN A 314 -9.03 -9.54 -6.02
C ASN A 314 -8.65 -9.01 -4.63
N ASP A 315 -8.28 -9.90 -3.71
CA ASP A 315 -8.05 -9.57 -2.30
C ASP A 315 -9.29 -8.90 -1.67
N GLY A 316 -10.43 -9.56 -1.85
CA GLY A 316 -11.75 -9.03 -1.54
C GLY A 316 -11.92 -8.54 -0.10
N ILE A 317 -11.55 -9.34 0.90
CA ILE A 317 -11.74 -8.97 2.32
C ILE A 317 -10.80 -7.83 2.73
N PRO A 318 -9.47 -7.87 2.46
CA PRO A 318 -8.60 -6.72 2.71
C PRO A 318 -9.07 -5.44 2.02
N SER A 319 -9.58 -5.55 0.79
CA SER A 319 -10.16 -4.41 0.07
C SER A 319 -11.38 -3.87 0.79
N LEU A 320 -12.33 -4.73 1.17
CA LEU A 320 -13.50 -4.31 1.94
C LEU A 320 -13.04 -3.62 3.23
N LEU A 321 -12.19 -4.27 4.05
CA LEU A 321 -11.60 -3.79 5.31
C LEU A 321 -11.06 -2.37 5.29
N THR A 322 -10.57 -1.95 4.13
CA THR A 322 -9.91 -0.66 3.94
C THR A 322 -10.87 0.39 3.36
N GLY A 323 -12.18 0.14 3.39
CA GLY A 323 -13.20 1.10 2.97
C GLY A 323 -13.48 1.13 1.47
N ARG A 324 -13.13 0.08 0.71
CA ARG A 324 -13.34 0.03 -0.75
C ARG A 324 -14.80 0.22 -1.14
N MET A 325 -15.75 -0.28 -0.35
CA MET A 325 -17.17 -0.09 -0.62
C MET A 325 -17.58 1.40 -0.48
N ASP A 326 -17.17 2.05 0.61
CA ASP A 326 -17.45 3.48 0.82
C ASP A 326 -16.84 4.34 -0.32
N GLN A 327 -15.68 3.92 -0.83
CA GLN A 327 -15.06 4.54 -1.99
C GLN A 327 -15.90 4.40 -3.26
N PHE A 328 -16.47 3.21 -3.53
CA PHE A 328 -17.37 3.03 -4.67
C PHE A 328 -18.67 3.84 -4.53
N GLU A 329 -19.28 3.86 -3.33
CA GLU A 329 -20.47 4.67 -3.04
C GLU A 329 -20.20 6.16 -3.32
N LYS A 330 -19.07 6.68 -2.81
CA LYS A 330 -18.60 8.05 -3.11
C LYS A 330 -18.46 8.30 -4.61
N MET A 331 -17.87 7.36 -5.35
CA MET A 331 -17.69 7.50 -6.80
C MET A 331 -19.03 7.53 -7.55
N VAL A 332 -20.05 6.81 -7.09
CA VAL A 332 -21.40 6.91 -7.66
C VAL A 332 -22.01 8.28 -7.36
N ASP A 333 -21.92 8.76 -6.13
CA ASP A 333 -22.40 10.09 -5.73
C ASP A 333 -21.75 11.22 -6.55
N GLU A 334 -20.45 11.07 -6.84
CA GLU A 334 -19.66 11.98 -7.66
C GLU A 334 -19.82 11.75 -9.18
N LYS A 335 -20.66 10.79 -9.59
CA LYS A 335 -20.90 10.41 -11.00
C LYS A 335 -19.63 9.95 -11.74
N LYS A 336 -18.65 9.44 -11.00
CA LYS A 336 -17.43 8.79 -11.50
C LYS A 336 -17.62 7.29 -11.75
N LEU A 337 -18.68 6.70 -11.19
CA LEU A 337 -19.07 5.31 -11.39
C LEU A 337 -20.58 5.21 -11.62
N SER A 338 -21.02 4.31 -12.50
CA SER A 338 -22.44 4.06 -12.68
C SER A 338 -23.04 3.39 -11.43
N PRO A 339 -24.22 3.84 -10.94
CA PRO A 339 -24.94 3.12 -9.87
C PRO A 339 -25.32 1.70 -10.29
N ASP A 340 -25.42 1.42 -11.60
CA ASP A 340 -25.76 0.11 -12.17
C ASP A 340 -24.51 -0.79 -12.33
N THR A 341 -23.55 -0.70 -11.39
CA THR A 341 -22.34 -1.53 -11.36
C THR A 341 -22.44 -2.64 -10.32
N ALA A 342 -22.30 -3.91 -10.71
CA ALA A 342 -22.12 -5.01 -9.78
C ALA A 342 -20.67 -5.10 -9.31
N LEU A 343 -20.46 -5.45 -8.04
CA LEU A 343 -19.15 -5.58 -7.42
C LEU A 343 -18.98 -7.00 -6.89
N VAL A 344 -17.90 -7.67 -7.25
CA VAL A 344 -17.59 -9.05 -6.84
C VAL A 344 -16.21 -9.07 -6.20
N PHE A 345 -16.15 -9.30 -4.90
CA PHE A 345 -14.91 -9.33 -4.13
C PHE A 345 -14.50 -10.79 -3.92
N VAL A 346 -13.34 -11.20 -4.45
CA VAL A 346 -12.81 -12.57 -4.34
C VAL A 346 -11.66 -12.61 -3.35
N ASN A 347 -11.79 -13.45 -2.33
CA ASN A 347 -10.78 -13.61 -1.29
C ASN A 347 -10.28 -15.06 -1.21
N THR A 348 -8.96 -15.24 -1.19
CA THR A 348 -8.31 -16.54 -0.99
C THR A 348 -8.46 -17.04 0.44
N LEU A 349 -8.74 -18.32 0.64
CA LEU A 349 -8.88 -18.96 1.96
C LEU A 349 -7.93 -20.16 2.14
N PRO A 350 -7.67 -20.60 3.39
CA PRO A 350 -6.72 -21.65 3.72
C PRO A 350 -6.97 -23.03 3.10
N GLY A 351 -8.20 -23.35 2.72
CA GLY A 351 -8.50 -24.61 2.02
C GLY A 351 -7.74 -24.76 0.70
N LEU A 352 -7.29 -23.67 0.06
CA LEU A 352 -6.50 -23.72 -1.18
C LEU A 352 -5.22 -24.54 -1.09
N LYS A 353 -4.60 -24.61 0.09
CA LYS A 353 -3.39 -25.44 0.29
C LYS A 353 -3.64 -26.91 -0.07
N LYS A 354 -4.89 -27.38 0.06
CA LYS A 354 -5.32 -28.75 -0.21
C LYS A 354 -5.61 -29.00 -1.69
N THR A 355 -5.73 -27.97 -2.52
CA THR A 355 -6.04 -28.08 -3.96
C THR A 355 -4.79 -28.05 -4.85
N LEU A 356 -3.61 -27.77 -4.27
CA LEU A 356 -2.36 -27.71 -5.01
C LEU A 356 -2.01 -29.07 -5.64
N SER A 357 -1.70 -29.07 -6.93
CA SER A 357 -1.07 -30.22 -7.58
C SER A 357 0.27 -30.55 -6.90
N PRO A 358 0.77 -31.80 -6.94
CA PRO A 358 2.06 -32.14 -6.33
C PRO A 358 3.22 -31.25 -6.79
N LYS A 359 3.20 -30.80 -8.05
CA LYS A 359 4.19 -29.88 -8.61
C LYS A 359 4.05 -28.47 -8.02
N ALA A 360 2.84 -27.91 -7.99
CA ALA A 360 2.58 -26.58 -7.44
C ALA A 360 2.86 -26.55 -5.93
N ALA A 361 2.47 -27.60 -5.19
CA ALA A 361 2.77 -27.76 -3.77
C ALA A 361 4.29 -27.76 -3.50
N LYS A 362 5.08 -28.43 -4.36
CA LYS A 362 6.54 -28.43 -4.26
C LYS A 362 7.15 -27.05 -4.50
N LEU A 363 6.58 -26.25 -5.43
CA LEU A 363 7.04 -24.88 -5.69
C LEU A 363 6.64 -23.95 -4.55
N PHE A 364 5.37 -23.98 -4.14
CA PHE A 364 4.84 -23.22 -3.01
C PHE A 364 5.64 -23.49 -1.72
N ASN A 365 5.92 -24.75 -1.39
CA ASN A 365 6.68 -25.10 -0.19
C ASN A 365 8.14 -24.63 -0.21
N LYS A 366 8.69 -24.34 -1.40
CA LYS A 366 10.04 -23.80 -1.57
C LYS A 366 10.06 -22.28 -1.66
N ASP A 367 8.91 -21.64 -1.81
CA ASP A 367 8.82 -20.19 -1.93
C ASP A 367 9.07 -19.55 -0.55
N PRO A 368 10.12 -18.75 -0.38
CA PRO A 368 10.41 -18.10 0.91
C PRO A 368 9.31 -17.10 1.31
N SER A 369 8.56 -16.57 0.35
CA SER A 369 7.48 -15.61 0.63
C SER A 369 6.27 -16.26 1.32
N LYS A 370 6.17 -17.60 1.35
CA LYS A 370 5.01 -18.31 1.94
C LYS A 370 4.86 -18.09 3.45
N ASP A 371 5.97 -17.79 4.12
CA ASP A 371 6.04 -17.59 5.56
C ASP A 371 5.91 -16.10 5.93
N LEU A 372 5.83 -15.20 4.93
CA LEU A 372 5.55 -13.78 5.17
C LEU A 372 4.09 -13.57 5.60
N PRO A 373 3.84 -12.73 6.63
CA PRO A 373 2.48 -12.38 7.05
C PRO A 373 1.62 -11.90 5.88
N GLY A 374 0.41 -12.44 5.74
CA GLY A 374 -0.53 -12.08 4.68
C GLY A 374 -0.22 -12.66 3.29
N MET A 375 0.95 -13.24 3.04
CA MET A 375 1.30 -13.82 1.73
C MET A 375 0.83 -15.26 1.53
N GLY A 376 0.73 -16.03 2.62
CA GLY A 376 0.50 -17.48 2.65
C GLY A 376 -0.36 -18.03 1.50
N VAL A 377 -1.69 -17.97 1.61
CA VAL A 377 -2.60 -18.58 0.61
C VAL A 377 -2.70 -17.78 -0.68
N ARG A 378 -2.34 -16.49 -0.66
CA ARG A 378 -2.34 -15.61 -1.84
C ARG A 378 -1.38 -16.12 -2.91
N LEU A 379 -0.23 -16.64 -2.52
CA LEU A 379 0.76 -17.21 -3.44
C LEU A 379 0.22 -18.41 -4.23
N ILE A 380 -0.81 -19.10 -3.74
CA ILE A 380 -1.42 -20.21 -4.46
C ILE A 380 -2.13 -19.67 -5.69
N ASP A 381 -3.13 -18.80 -5.52
CA ASP A 381 -3.95 -18.31 -6.63
C ASP A 381 -3.24 -17.30 -7.51
N TYR A 382 -2.36 -16.49 -6.95
CA TYR A 382 -1.78 -15.37 -7.70
C TYR A 382 -0.39 -15.67 -8.26
N LYS A 383 0.26 -16.80 -7.91
CA LYS A 383 1.62 -17.13 -8.38
C LYS A 383 1.76 -18.58 -8.84
N HIS A 384 1.54 -19.55 -7.94
CA HIS A 384 1.86 -20.96 -8.22
C HIS A 384 0.77 -21.73 -8.94
N GLY A 385 -0.48 -21.27 -8.85
CA GLY A 385 -1.68 -21.87 -9.41
C GLY A 385 -2.56 -20.85 -10.13
N ILE A 386 -1.92 -19.86 -10.77
CA ILE A 386 -2.63 -18.76 -11.45
C ILE A 386 -3.47 -19.23 -12.64
N ASP A 387 -3.06 -20.29 -13.32
CA ASP A 387 -3.85 -20.90 -14.39
C ASP A 387 -5.11 -21.55 -13.82
N GLU A 388 -4.98 -22.32 -12.74
CA GLU A 388 -6.12 -22.93 -12.05
C GLU A 388 -7.08 -21.87 -11.46
N TYR A 389 -6.55 -20.74 -10.98
CA TYR A 389 -7.36 -19.62 -10.56
C TYR A 389 -8.08 -18.96 -11.73
N THR A 390 -7.39 -18.75 -12.86
CA THR A 390 -7.98 -18.23 -14.11
C THR A 390 -9.12 -19.13 -14.59
N ASP A 391 -8.92 -20.45 -14.55
CA ASP A 391 -9.94 -21.44 -14.91
C ASP A 391 -11.10 -21.46 -13.91
N PHE A 392 -10.84 -21.30 -12.62
CA PHE A 392 -11.89 -21.16 -11.62
C PHE A 392 -12.76 -19.92 -11.91
N ILE A 393 -12.15 -18.76 -12.17
CA ILE A 393 -12.91 -17.54 -12.50
C ILE A 393 -13.82 -17.81 -13.71
N ALA A 394 -13.26 -18.37 -14.77
CA ALA A 394 -13.96 -18.60 -16.02
C ALA A 394 -15.04 -19.67 -15.96
N ASN A 395 -14.73 -20.82 -15.37
CA ASN A 395 -15.50 -22.05 -15.55
C ASN A 395 -16.35 -22.37 -14.31
N LYS A 396 -16.13 -21.68 -13.19
CA LYS A 396 -16.89 -21.85 -11.95
C LYS A 396 -17.57 -20.55 -11.54
N LEU A 397 -16.79 -19.48 -11.36
CA LEU A 397 -17.34 -18.23 -10.83
C LEU A 397 -18.30 -17.55 -11.79
N PHE A 398 -17.90 -17.28 -13.03
CA PHE A 398 -18.77 -16.60 -14.00
C PHE A 398 -20.08 -17.35 -14.27
N PRO A 399 -20.06 -18.68 -14.55
CA PRO A 399 -21.30 -19.45 -14.69
C PRO A 399 -22.19 -19.37 -13.44
N GLN A 400 -21.61 -19.41 -12.24
CA GLN A 400 -22.40 -19.24 -11.02
C GLN A 400 -22.97 -17.82 -10.91
N LEU A 401 -22.19 -16.79 -11.24
CA LEU A 401 -22.64 -15.40 -11.22
C LEU A 401 -23.80 -15.17 -12.20
N GLU A 402 -23.77 -15.75 -13.40
CA GLU A 402 -24.87 -15.68 -14.39
C GLU A 402 -26.20 -16.25 -13.84
N THR A 403 -26.12 -17.25 -12.94
CA THR A 403 -27.32 -17.77 -12.25
C THR A 403 -27.78 -16.90 -11.09
N GLU A 404 -26.88 -16.10 -10.52
CA GLU A 404 -27.13 -15.28 -9.33
C GLU A 404 -27.57 -13.86 -9.67
N ILE A 405 -26.98 -13.27 -10.70
CA ILE A 405 -27.16 -11.88 -11.14
C ILE A 405 -27.04 -11.80 -12.67
N SER A 406 -27.78 -10.88 -13.30
CA SER A 406 -27.67 -10.65 -14.75
C SER A 406 -26.38 -9.89 -15.07
N ILE A 407 -25.29 -10.60 -15.35
CA ILE A 407 -24.02 -9.98 -15.74
C ILE A 407 -24.08 -9.52 -17.21
N PRO A 408 -23.40 -8.41 -17.58
CA PRO A 408 -23.33 -7.98 -18.99
C PRO A 408 -22.60 -9.02 -19.83
N ASP A 409 -23.09 -9.37 -21.03
CA ASP A 409 -22.44 -10.36 -21.91
C ASP A 409 -21.12 -9.85 -22.53
N ASP A 410 -21.06 -8.55 -22.84
CA ASP A 410 -19.92 -7.91 -23.48
C ASP A 410 -18.78 -7.73 -22.45
N PRO A 411 -17.57 -8.29 -22.70
CA PRO A 411 -16.42 -8.13 -21.81
C PRO A 411 -16.02 -6.67 -21.60
N ASN A 412 -16.35 -5.76 -22.52
CA ASN A 412 -16.07 -4.34 -22.33
C ASN A 412 -16.82 -3.74 -21.11
N HIS A 413 -17.84 -4.41 -20.61
CA HIS A 413 -18.53 -3.98 -19.39
C HIS A 413 -18.00 -4.67 -18.12
N ARG A 414 -16.83 -5.33 -18.20
CA ARG A 414 -16.28 -6.14 -17.13
C ARG A 414 -14.83 -5.76 -16.87
N ILE A 415 -14.54 -5.38 -15.62
CA ILE A 415 -13.22 -4.94 -15.16
C ILE A 415 -12.74 -5.88 -14.06
N MET A 416 -11.47 -6.31 -14.12
CA MET A 416 -10.80 -6.93 -12.98
C MET A 416 -9.78 -5.95 -12.37
N THR A 417 -9.75 -5.85 -11.05
CA THR A 417 -8.76 -5.04 -10.33
C THR A 417 -8.05 -5.85 -9.26
N GLY A 418 -6.77 -5.57 -9.08
CA GLY A 418 -5.92 -6.20 -8.07
C GLY A 418 -4.73 -5.33 -7.71
N ALA A 419 -4.14 -5.58 -6.55
CA ALA A 419 -2.99 -4.84 -6.05
C ALA A 419 -1.84 -5.77 -5.65
N SER A 420 -0.59 -5.30 -5.72
CA SER A 420 0.57 -6.11 -5.33
C SER A 420 0.65 -7.42 -6.12
N LEU A 421 0.76 -8.57 -5.44
CA LEU A 421 0.73 -9.89 -6.06
C LEU A 421 -0.53 -10.13 -6.92
N SER A 422 -1.70 -9.70 -6.46
CA SER A 422 -2.94 -9.84 -7.22
C SER A 422 -3.03 -8.84 -8.37
N GLY A 423 -2.32 -7.70 -8.31
CA GLY A 423 -2.19 -6.76 -9.43
C GLY A 423 -1.48 -7.37 -10.62
N THR A 424 -0.35 -8.05 -10.38
CA THR A 424 0.35 -8.80 -11.45
C THR A 424 -0.50 -9.96 -11.96
N ALA A 425 -1.24 -10.65 -11.08
CA ALA A 425 -2.14 -11.72 -11.48
C ALA A 425 -3.31 -11.22 -12.34
N THR A 426 -3.86 -10.05 -12.01
CA THR A 426 -4.92 -9.39 -12.79
C THR A 426 -4.48 -9.10 -14.22
N VAL A 427 -3.24 -8.63 -14.43
CA VAL A 427 -2.68 -8.48 -15.79
C VAL A 427 -2.62 -9.81 -16.52
N TYR A 428 -2.14 -10.87 -15.86
CA TYR A 428 -2.08 -12.22 -16.44
C TYR A 428 -3.46 -12.73 -16.86
N ILE A 429 -4.43 -12.66 -15.94
CA ILE A 429 -5.79 -13.16 -16.13
C ILE A 429 -6.47 -12.40 -17.28
N GLY A 430 -6.46 -11.06 -17.26
CA GLY A 430 -7.07 -10.26 -18.32
C GLY A 430 -6.45 -10.49 -19.70
N SER A 431 -5.15 -10.78 -19.74
CA SER A 431 -4.45 -11.11 -20.99
C SER A 431 -4.79 -12.50 -21.52
N LYS A 432 -4.96 -13.47 -20.61
CA LYS A 432 -5.35 -14.85 -20.96
C LYS A 432 -6.83 -14.99 -21.30
N ARG A 433 -7.69 -14.21 -20.64
CA ARG A 433 -9.15 -14.26 -20.73
C ARG A 433 -9.76 -12.93 -21.13
N PRO A 434 -9.41 -12.40 -22.31
CA PRO A 434 -10.01 -11.17 -22.82
C PRO A 434 -11.50 -11.31 -23.16
N ASP A 435 -11.98 -12.54 -23.29
CA ASP A 435 -13.39 -12.89 -23.41
C ASP A 435 -14.17 -12.64 -22.11
N LEU A 436 -13.49 -12.58 -20.97
CA LEU A 436 -14.10 -12.30 -19.67
C LEU A 436 -13.95 -10.84 -19.25
N PHE A 437 -12.83 -10.19 -19.56
CA PHE A 437 -12.53 -8.84 -19.10
C PHE A 437 -12.03 -7.97 -20.26
N GLY A 438 -12.74 -6.88 -20.52
CA GLY A 438 -12.36 -5.88 -21.52
C GLY A 438 -11.35 -4.87 -20.99
N ALA A 439 -11.23 -4.73 -19.66
CA ALA A 439 -10.20 -3.94 -19.02
C ALA A 439 -9.71 -4.54 -17.70
N VAL A 440 -8.51 -4.14 -17.30
CA VAL A 440 -7.93 -4.49 -16.01
C VAL A 440 -7.23 -3.31 -15.36
N ILE A 441 -7.25 -3.27 -14.03
CA ILE A 441 -6.54 -2.29 -13.21
C ILE A 441 -5.50 -3.04 -12.36
N ALA A 442 -4.23 -2.69 -12.54
CA ALA A 442 -3.12 -3.29 -11.82
C ALA A 442 -2.42 -2.22 -10.98
N GLN A 443 -2.59 -2.30 -9.66
CA GLN A 443 -2.05 -1.33 -8.71
C GLN A 443 -0.81 -1.90 -8.03
N SER A 444 0.29 -1.17 -8.08
CA SER A 444 1.56 -1.54 -7.44
C SER A 444 1.96 -3.00 -7.70
N PRO A 445 2.00 -3.47 -8.96
CA PRO A 445 2.18 -4.87 -9.27
C PRO A 445 3.47 -5.42 -8.65
N SER A 446 3.40 -6.63 -8.09
CA SER A 446 4.54 -7.26 -7.42
C SER A 446 5.50 -7.90 -8.43
N PRO A 447 6.83 -7.72 -8.25
CA PRO A 447 7.87 -8.35 -9.05
C PRO A 447 7.96 -9.87 -8.85
N ASP A 448 7.37 -10.45 -7.79
CA ASP A 448 7.34 -11.90 -7.53
C ASP A 448 6.80 -12.70 -8.71
N ASN A 449 5.94 -12.07 -9.52
CA ASN A 449 5.26 -12.66 -10.68
C ASN A 449 5.88 -12.25 -12.02
N ARG A 450 7.05 -11.58 -12.03
CA ARG A 450 7.76 -11.18 -13.26
C ARG A 450 7.95 -12.35 -14.23
N ALA A 451 8.32 -13.52 -13.71
CA ALA A 451 8.51 -14.76 -14.50
C ALA A 451 7.24 -15.30 -15.16
N ILE A 452 6.07 -14.95 -14.65
CA ILE A 452 4.78 -15.38 -15.20
C ILE A 452 4.41 -14.47 -16.37
N LEU A 453 4.51 -13.15 -16.18
CA LEU A 453 4.26 -12.19 -17.25
C LEU A 453 5.32 -12.24 -18.37
N SER A 454 6.55 -12.69 -18.08
CA SER A 454 7.58 -12.89 -19.10
C SER A 454 7.19 -13.93 -20.16
N LYS A 455 6.30 -14.88 -19.82
CA LYS A 455 5.84 -15.96 -20.69
C LYS A 455 4.62 -15.60 -21.53
N ILE A 456 3.95 -14.49 -21.25
CA ILE A 456 2.83 -14.05 -22.07
C ILE A 456 3.38 -13.46 -23.38
N PRO A 457 2.96 -13.96 -24.55
CA PRO A 457 3.32 -13.36 -25.83
C PRO A 457 2.86 -11.88 -25.90
N GLY A 458 3.70 -11.00 -26.44
CA GLY A 458 3.43 -9.56 -26.48
C GLY A 458 2.13 -9.20 -27.20
N GLU A 459 1.76 -9.96 -28.23
CA GLU A 459 0.52 -9.81 -28.97
C GLU A 459 -0.74 -10.05 -28.12
N MET A 460 -0.67 -10.86 -27.05
CA MET A 460 -1.80 -11.05 -26.14
C MET A 460 -2.02 -9.83 -25.23
N LEU A 461 -0.98 -9.00 -25.10
CA LEU A 461 -0.90 -7.83 -24.24
C LEU A 461 -1.22 -6.53 -24.98
N THR A 462 -0.99 -6.51 -26.30
CA THR A 462 -1.11 -5.31 -27.13
C THR A 462 -2.59 -5.00 -27.39
N GLY A 463 -2.99 -3.73 -27.27
CA GLY A 463 -4.38 -3.30 -27.50
C GLY A 463 -5.35 -3.63 -26.36
N ARG A 464 -4.84 -4.01 -25.18
CA ARG A 464 -5.64 -4.23 -23.98
C ARG A 464 -5.84 -2.92 -23.21
N ASN A 465 -7.02 -2.76 -22.60
CA ASN A 465 -7.28 -1.64 -21.70
C ASN A 465 -6.71 -1.96 -20.30
N ILE A 466 -5.40 -1.81 -20.15
CA ILE A 466 -4.70 -2.00 -18.88
C ILE A 466 -4.43 -0.63 -18.27
N TYR A 467 -5.00 -0.37 -17.09
CA TYR A 467 -4.59 0.76 -16.26
C TYR A 467 -3.54 0.29 -15.27
N LEU A 468 -2.32 0.81 -15.40
CA LEU A 468 -1.18 0.43 -14.58
C LEU A 468 -0.81 1.59 -13.66
N SER A 469 -0.83 1.37 -12.34
CA SER A 469 -0.43 2.38 -11.36
C SER A 469 0.56 1.88 -10.32
N CYS A 470 1.39 2.76 -9.77
CA CYS A 470 2.28 2.44 -8.65
C CYS A 470 2.75 3.69 -7.91
N GLY A 471 2.92 3.58 -6.60
CA GLY A 471 3.38 4.67 -5.74
C GLY A 471 4.88 4.94 -5.88
N THR A 472 5.27 6.23 -5.89
CA THR A 472 6.68 6.61 -6.00
C THR A 472 7.50 6.27 -4.75
N PHE A 473 6.85 6.03 -3.60
CA PHE A 473 7.53 5.58 -2.39
C PHE A 473 7.78 4.07 -2.37
N GLU A 474 7.37 3.34 -3.40
CA GLU A 474 7.68 1.91 -3.59
C GLU A 474 8.99 1.66 -4.34
N HIS A 475 9.90 2.63 -4.26
CA HIS A 475 11.25 2.54 -4.78
C HIS A 475 12.19 1.91 -3.73
N PRO A 476 13.19 1.09 -4.11
CA PRO A 476 14.13 0.48 -3.16
C PRO A 476 14.85 1.49 -2.24
N ASN A 477 15.14 2.68 -2.75
CA ASN A 477 15.68 3.83 -1.98
C ASN A 477 14.80 4.27 -0.80
N HIS A 478 13.49 4.04 -0.89
CA HIS A 478 12.53 4.31 0.17
C HIS A 478 12.27 3.01 0.91
N ALA A 479 11.58 2.04 0.31
CA ALA A 479 11.33 0.74 0.91
C ALA A 479 12.30 -0.32 0.33
N ALA A 480 13.37 -0.64 1.06
CA ALA A 480 14.44 -1.56 0.61
C ALA A 480 13.96 -2.93 0.08
N ALA A 481 12.78 -3.39 0.52
CA ALA A 481 12.17 -4.64 0.05
C ALA A 481 11.23 -4.48 -1.16
N ASN A 482 10.77 -3.26 -1.47
CA ASN A 482 9.80 -2.98 -2.52
C ASN A 482 10.50 -2.37 -3.74
N ALA A 483 10.49 -3.11 -4.84
CA ALA A 483 10.94 -2.64 -6.15
C ALA A 483 9.77 -2.61 -7.14
N ASN A 484 8.57 -2.34 -6.61
CA ASN A 484 7.35 -2.39 -7.40
C ASN A 484 7.32 -1.28 -8.44
N ILE A 485 7.84 -0.09 -8.14
CA ILE A 485 7.87 1.01 -9.12
C ILE A 485 8.83 0.72 -10.29
N GLU A 486 9.99 0.10 -10.01
CA GLU A 486 10.93 -0.32 -11.05
C GLU A 486 10.31 -1.40 -11.94
N TYR A 487 9.66 -2.39 -11.32
CA TYR A 487 8.96 -3.44 -12.04
C TYR A 487 7.74 -2.93 -12.81
N ALA A 488 6.96 -2.02 -12.23
CA ALA A 488 5.85 -1.37 -12.91
C ALA A 488 6.33 -0.55 -14.10
N THR A 489 7.49 0.11 -14.00
CA THR A 489 8.12 0.82 -15.13
C THR A 489 8.49 -0.16 -16.25
N GLU A 490 9.19 -1.25 -15.92
CA GLU A 490 9.51 -2.30 -16.89
C GLU A 490 8.24 -2.88 -17.54
N LEU A 491 7.21 -3.13 -16.74
CA LEU A 491 5.94 -3.66 -17.23
C LEU A 491 5.24 -2.65 -18.16
N SER A 492 5.26 -1.36 -17.81
CA SER A 492 4.75 -0.28 -18.64
C SER A 492 5.43 -0.26 -20.01
N ASP A 493 6.77 -0.34 -20.03
CA ASP A 493 7.57 -0.35 -21.25
C ASP A 493 7.28 -1.60 -22.09
N LYS A 494 7.23 -2.78 -21.44
CA LYS A 494 6.96 -4.05 -22.09
C LYS A 494 5.57 -4.09 -22.73
N LEU A 495 4.57 -3.54 -22.04
CA LEU A 495 3.18 -3.49 -22.49
C LEU A 495 2.90 -2.31 -23.42
N ASN A 496 3.82 -1.35 -23.53
CA ASN A 496 3.63 -0.07 -24.22
C ASN A 496 2.36 0.65 -23.75
N ILE A 497 2.18 0.73 -22.42
CA ILE A 497 1.10 1.47 -21.76
C ILE A 497 1.66 2.59 -20.89
N THR A 498 0.79 3.47 -20.40
CA THR A 498 1.19 4.53 -19.46
C THR A 498 1.22 3.99 -18.04
N LEU A 499 2.32 4.21 -17.33
CA LEU A 499 2.40 4.05 -15.88
C LEU A 499 1.90 5.33 -15.21
N HIS A 500 0.84 5.20 -14.42
CA HIS A 500 0.35 6.26 -13.55
C HIS A 500 1.07 6.17 -12.20
N SER A 501 1.69 7.25 -11.75
CA SER A 501 2.37 7.26 -10.45
C SER A 501 1.93 8.42 -9.59
N GLY A 502 1.93 8.20 -8.28
CA GLY A 502 1.56 9.18 -7.27
C GLY A 502 2.43 9.08 -6.02
N PRO A 503 2.44 10.13 -5.17
CA PRO A 503 3.30 10.17 -4.00
C PRO A 503 2.71 9.34 -2.85
N HIS A 504 2.65 8.02 -2.98
CA HIS A 504 2.15 7.13 -1.95
C HIS A 504 2.99 5.85 -1.87
N GLY A 505 2.76 5.08 -0.81
CA GLY A 505 3.39 3.77 -0.59
C GLY A 505 2.56 2.60 -1.10
N HIS A 506 2.91 1.42 -0.59
CA HIS A 506 2.28 0.13 -0.92
C HIS A 506 1.07 -0.14 -0.04
N GLU A 507 0.07 0.74 -0.09
CA GLU A 507 -1.02 0.81 0.89
C GLU A 507 -2.41 0.77 0.26
N TYR A 508 -3.33 0.03 0.88
CA TYR A 508 -4.70 -0.15 0.36
C TYR A 508 -5.49 1.14 0.24
N LEU A 509 -5.32 2.07 1.18
CA LEU A 509 -6.01 3.36 1.14
C LEU A 509 -5.47 4.27 0.01
N ALA A 510 -4.20 4.14 -0.35
CA ALA A 510 -3.67 4.79 -1.54
C ALA A 510 -4.28 4.15 -2.81
N TRP A 511 -4.33 2.82 -2.87
CA TRP A 511 -5.00 2.11 -3.96
C TRP A 511 -6.50 2.44 -4.06
N ASN A 512 -7.19 2.75 -2.96
CA ASN A 512 -8.57 3.24 -2.99
C ASN A 512 -8.67 4.57 -3.73
N ALA A 513 -7.79 5.52 -3.39
CA ALA A 513 -7.78 6.84 -4.01
C ALA A 513 -7.44 6.77 -5.51
N GLU A 514 -6.53 5.87 -5.91
CA GLU A 514 -6.20 5.65 -7.32
C GLU A 514 -7.39 5.14 -8.16
N LEU A 515 -8.35 4.41 -7.57
CA LEU A 515 -9.54 3.96 -8.30
C LEU A 515 -10.40 5.13 -8.80
N GLU A 516 -10.38 6.27 -8.10
CA GLU A 516 -11.07 7.49 -8.56
C GLU A 516 -10.53 8.02 -9.88
N GLN A 517 -9.30 7.64 -10.26
CA GLN A 517 -8.68 8.04 -11.51
C GLN A 517 -8.78 6.91 -12.55
N SER A 518 -8.53 5.66 -12.13
CA SER A 518 -8.44 4.53 -13.06
C SER A 518 -9.77 4.12 -13.67
N LEU A 519 -10.84 4.06 -12.88
CA LEU A 519 -12.15 3.64 -13.40
C LEU A 519 -12.73 4.65 -14.40
N PRO A 520 -12.76 5.97 -14.12
CA PRO A 520 -13.21 6.95 -15.12
C PRO A 520 -12.34 7.01 -16.37
N ALA A 521 -11.06 6.62 -16.29
CA ALA A 521 -10.19 6.55 -17.47
C ALA A 521 -10.54 5.36 -18.38
N LEU A 522 -10.99 4.24 -17.80
CA LEU A 522 -11.29 3.01 -18.53
C LEU A 522 -12.73 2.94 -19.06
N LEU A 523 -13.73 3.30 -18.25
CA LEU A 523 -15.15 3.11 -18.59
C LEU A 523 -15.58 3.79 -19.92
N PRO A 524 -15.21 5.04 -20.22
CA PRO A 524 -15.60 5.69 -21.48
C PRO A 524 -14.88 5.16 -22.72
N VAL A 525 -13.72 4.50 -22.53
CA VAL A 525 -13.03 3.80 -23.64
C VAL A 525 -13.84 2.56 -24.01
N LEU A 526 -14.34 1.86 -22.99
CA LEU A 526 -15.13 0.66 -23.15
C LEU A 526 -16.48 0.94 -23.85
N GLU A 527 -17.17 2.01 -23.45
CA GLU A 527 -18.45 2.43 -24.08
C GLU A 527 -18.29 2.77 -25.58
N ARG A 528 -17.16 3.39 -25.97
CA ARG A 528 -16.90 3.74 -27.36
C ARG A 528 -16.65 2.51 -28.24
N VAL A 529 -15.86 1.55 -27.77
CA VAL A 529 -15.56 0.31 -28.50
C VAL A 529 -16.84 -0.49 -28.76
N SER A 530 -17.75 -0.55 -27.79
CA SER A 530 -19.05 -1.23 -27.96
C SER A 530 -19.95 -0.52 -28.98
N SER A 531 -19.90 0.82 -29.07
CA SER A 531 -20.67 1.56 -30.06
C SER A 531 -20.17 1.37 -31.51
N GLU A 532 -18.85 1.33 -31.72
CA GLU A 532 -18.26 1.18 -33.06
C GLU A 532 -18.45 -0.24 -33.62
N THR A 533 -18.35 -1.26 -32.76
CA THR A 533 -18.60 -2.65 -33.14
C THR A 533 -20.07 -2.90 -33.48
N ALA A 534 -21.00 -2.27 -32.76
CA ALA A 534 -22.43 -2.34 -33.08
C ALA A 534 -22.78 -1.71 -34.45
N GLU A 535 -22.13 -0.60 -34.83
CA GLU A 535 -22.34 0.03 -36.14
C GLU A 535 -21.76 -0.78 -37.31
N GLN A 536 -20.63 -1.48 -37.10
CA GLN A 536 -20.00 -2.31 -38.15
C GLN A 536 -20.71 -3.66 -38.35
N GLY A 537 -21.39 -4.19 -37.33
CA GLY A 537 -22.14 -5.44 -37.38
C GLY A 537 -23.40 -5.44 -38.26
N HIS A 538 -23.77 -4.29 -38.86
CA HIS A 538 -24.89 -4.18 -39.81
C HIS A 538 -24.50 -4.36 -41.29
N PHE A 539 -23.27 -4.76 -41.60
CA PHE A 539 -22.93 -5.29 -42.92
C PHE A 539 -23.32 -6.78 -43.02
N SER A 540 -24.26 -7.08 -43.91
CA SER A 540 -24.87 -8.40 -44.09
C SER A 540 -23.86 -9.50 -44.43
N GLY A 541 -23.73 -10.47 -43.52
CA GLY A 541 -23.62 -11.90 -43.78
C GLY A 541 -22.57 -12.39 -44.79
N SER A 542 -21.43 -12.85 -44.28
CA SER A 542 -20.79 -14.06 -44.79
C SER A 542 -20.09 -14.78 -43.65
N ALA A 543 -20.41 -16.06 -43.46
CA ALA A 543 -19.96 -16.87 -42.34
C ALA A 543 -18.42 -17.01 -42.33
N ILE A 544 -17.80 -16.62 -41.21
CA ILE A 544 -16.39 -16.91 -40.93
C ILE A 544 -16.35 -18.24 -40.16
N VAL A 545 -15.82 -19.26 -40.82
CA VAL A 545 -15.43 -20.54 -40.22
C VAL A 545 -14.09 -20.33 -39.52
N HIS A 546 -14.01 -20.64 -38.22
CA HIS A 546 -12.75 -20.67 -37.47
C HIS A 546 -11.84 -21.79 -38.01
N PRO A 547 -10.57 -21.52 -38.38
CA PRO A 547 -9.64 -22.57 -38.74
C PRO A 547 -8.97 -23.16 -37.49
N GLU A 548 -8.94 -24.49 -37.43
CA GLU A 548 -8.01 -25.24 -36.59
C GLU A 548 -6.57 -24.93 -37.02
N PHE A 549 -5.71 -24.58 -36.06
CA PHE A 549 -4.30 -24.31 -36.30
C PHE A 549 -3.50 -25.63 -36.31
N GLU A 550 -3.12 -26.10 -37.50
CA GLU A 550 -1.92 -26.92 -37.69
C GLU A 550 -0.73 -26.01 -38.03
N VAL A 551 0.37 -26.21 -37.31
CA VAL A 551 1.62 -25.45 -37.46
C VAL A 551 2.52 -26.19 -38.44
N GLU A 552 2.76 -25.61 -39.63
CA GLU A 552 3.99 -25.82 -40.39
C GLU A 552 4.21 -24.72 -41.46
N GLY A 553 5.39 -24.10 -41.45
CA GLY A 553 6.09 -23.67 -42.67
C GLY A 553 5.97 -22.21 -43.16
N ASN A 554 7.00 -21.40 -42.81
CA ASN A 554 7.67 -20.37 -43.62
C ASN A 554 6.85 -19.43 -44.54
N ILE A 555 6.77 -18.12 -44.19
CA ILE A 555 6.74 -17.03 -45.18
C ILE A 555 7.54 -15.79 -44.70
N ALA A 556 8.21 -15.18 -45.67
CA ALA A 556 9.08 -14.01 -45.63
C ALA A 556 8.43 -12.70 -45.16
N ALA A 557 9.26 -11.84 -44.58
CA ALA A 557 8.91 -10.52 -44.09
C ALA A 557 8.62 -9.51 -45.23
N SER A 558 7.49 -8.81 -45.11
CA SER A 558 7.22 -7.56 -45.82
C SER A 558 7.04 -6.46 -44.77
N SER A 559 7.92 -5.47 -44.82
CA SER A 559 7.95 -4.29 -43.96
C SER A 559 6.82 -3.33 -44.31
N VAL A 560 5.91 -3.06 -43.36
CA VAL A 560 5.01 -1.91 -43.38
C VAL A 560 5.34 -1.07 -42.14
N GLU A 561 5.76 0.18 -42.37
CA GLU A 561 6.01 1.16 -41.29
C GLU A 561 4.68 1.69 -40.74
N PRO A 562 4.49 1.74 -39.41
CA PRO A 562 3.36 2.45 -38.81
C PRO A 562 3.75 3.90 -38.51
N THR A 563 3.02 4.84 -39.11
CA THR A 563 3.00 6.24 -38.70
C THR A 563 2.15 6.38 -37.43
N SER A 564 2.79 6.54 -36.28
CA SER A 564 2.15 6.96 -35.03
C SER A 564 2.78 8.27 -34.56
N THR A 565 2.01 9.36 -34.64
CA THR A 565 2.34 10.65 -34.03
C THR A 565 1.94 10.60 -32.55
N ALA A 566 2.81 10.04 -31.72
CA ALA A 566 2.80 10.30 -30.29
C ALA A 566 3.47 11.66 -30.04
N LEU A 567 2.83 12.53 -29.26
CA LEU A 567 3.39 13.80 -28.81
C LEU A 567 4.62 13.51 -27.93
N GLN A 568 5.82 13.68 -28.49
CA GLN A 568 7.05 13.65 -27.70
C GLN A 568 7.10 14.88 -26.77
N PRO A 569 7.54 14.71 -25.51
CA PRO A 569 7.79 15.85 -24.64
C PRO A 569 8.82 16.78 -25.28
N SER A 570 8.62 18.09 -25.09
CA SER A 570 9.51 19.10 -25.65
C SER A 570 10.95 18.89 -25.17
N ALA A 571 11.94 19.27 -25.99
CA ALA A 571 13.34 19.22 -25.61
C ALA A 571 13.61 19.98 -24.29
N GLU A 572 12.85 21.04 -23.99
CA GLU A 572 12.93 21.77 -22.72
C GLU A 572 12.52 20.90 -21.52
N THR A 573 11.50 20.06 -21.65
CA THR A 573 11.06 19.14 -20.58
C THR A 573 12.13 18.10 -20.27
N LEU A 574 12.82 17.58 -21.30
CA LEU A 574 13.92 16.62 -21.14
C LEU A 574 15.17 17.25 -20.52
N ILE A 575 15.49 18.50 -20.90
CA ILE A 575 16.61 19.26 -20.32
C ILE A 575 16.35 19.55 -18.84
N GLN A 576 15.13 19.96 -18.48
CA GLN A 576 14.75 20.28 -17.11
C GLN A 576 14.82 19.04 -16.19
N ALA A 577 14.38 17.87 -16.68
CA ALA A 577 14.50 16.60 -15.96
C ALA A 577 15.98 16.17 -15.77
N GLN A 578 16.83 16.39 -16.78
CA GLN A 578 18.26 16.10 -16.69
C GLN A 578 18.99 17.04 -15.72
N GLU A 579 18.65 18.32 -15.68
CA GLU A 579 19.21 19.30 -14.75
C GLU A 579 18.83 18.98 -13.30
N ILE A 580 17.59 18.55 -13.05
CA ILE A 580 17.14 18.09 -11.72
C ILE A 580 17.98 16.87 -11.28
N MET A 581 18.15 15.86 -12.15
CA MET A 581 18.98 14.69 -11.83
C MET A 581 20.46 15.01 -11.60
N GLN A 582 21.03 15.97 -12.34
CA GLN A 582 22.41 16.41 -12.17
C GLN A 582 22.60 17.15 -10.83
N SER A 583 21.61 17.96 -10.41
CA SER A 583 21.64 18.69 -9.13
C SER A 583 21.64 17.75 -7.91
N PHE A 584 20.96 16.61 -8.01
CA PHE A 584 20.97 15.56 -6.98
C PHE A 584 22.34 14.87 -6.86
N LYS A 585 23.03 14.60 -7.98
CA LYS A 585 24.36 13.98 -7.95
C LYS A 585 25.43 14.89 -7.34
N ALA A 586 25.29 16.21 -7.47
CA ALA A 586 26.26 17.18 -6.97
C ALA A 586 26.18 17.43 -5.44
N ARG A 587 25.10 17.01 -4.76
CA ARG A 587 24.87 17.29 -3.33
C ARG A 587 25.21 16.13 -2.38
N ILE A 588 25.78 15.03 -2.88
CA ILE A 588 26.23 13.93 -2.04
C ILE A 588 27.66 14.24 -1.54
N PRO A 589 27.88 14.54 -0.24
CA PRO A 589 29.22 14.73 0.29
C PRO A 589 29.99 13.40 0.20
N ARG A 590 31.18 13.43 -0.42
CA ARG A 590 32.11 12.30 -0.41
C ARG A 590 32.69 12.16 0.99
N SER A 591 32.44 11.03 1.66
CA SER A 591 33.08 10.68 2.92
C SER A 591 34.61 10.62 2.76
N PRO A 592 35.39 11.12 3.72
CA PRO A 592 36.85 11.01 3.68
C PRO A 592 37.29 9.56 3.90
N PRO A 593 38.42 9.14 3.31
CA PRO A 593 38.93 7.78 3.46
C PRO A 593 39.40 7.53 4.90
N THR A 594 38.89 6.44 5.49
CA THR A 594 39.26 5.94 6.80
C THR A 594 40.71 5.44 6.80
N ALA A 595 41.52 5.95 7.72
CA ALA A 595 42.89 5.52 7.94
C ALA A 595 42.91 4.12 8.57
N ALA A 596 43.78 3.25 8.03
CA ALA A 596 44.00 1.89 8.50
C ALA A 596 44.59 1.88 9.94
N ALA A 597 43.92 1.16 10.84
CA ALA A 597 44.43 0.86 12.17
C ALA A 597 45.28 -0.42 12.12
N SER A 598 46.50 -0.33 12.64
CA SER A 598 47.46 -1.41 12.81
C SER A 598 47.02 -2.38 13.91
N SER A 599 47.00 -3.67 13.61
CA SER A 599 46.82 -4.76 14.57
C SER A 599 48.10 -4.98 15.39
N THR A 600 48.03 -4.78 16.70
CA THR A 600 48.96 -5.37 17.66
C THR A 600 48.40 -6.71 18.14
N GLU A 601 49.19 -7.76 17.94
CA GLU A 601 49.02 -9.09 18.51
C GLU A 601 49.04 -9.01 20.04
N ASP A 602 48.04 -9.60 20.70
CA ASP A 602 48.19 -10.04 22.08
C ASP A 602 47.65 -11.47 22.22
N LYS A 603 48.56 -12.34 22.67
CA LYS A 603 48.35 -13.75 23.01
C LYS A 603 47.56 -13.83 24.30
N ILE A 604 46.45 -14.57 24.33
CA ILE A 604 45.91 -15.13 25.57
C ILE A 604 45.50 -16.59 25.37
N HIS A 605 46.02 -17.40 26.28
CA HIS A 605 45.85 -18.80 26.62
C HIS A 605 44.59 -19.54 26.18
N GLU A 606 44.83 -20.71 25.58
CA GLU A 606 43.98 -21.90 25.68
C GLU A 606 43.86 -22.30 27.16
N ASP A 607 42.64 -22.42 27.65
CA ASP A 607 42.32 -23.36 28.72
C ASP A 607 41.07 -24.16 28.37
N ASP A 608 41.29 -25.46 28.42
CA ASP A 608 40.42 -26.58 28.16
C ASP A 608 39.41 -26.73 29.31
N ASN A 609 38.11 -26.81 29.00
CA ASN A 609 37.19 -27.55 29.85
C ASN A 609 35.96 -28.01 29.08
N SER A 610 36.05 -29.28 28.69
CA SER A 610 34.93 -30.20 28.50
C SER A 610 33.88 -30.10 29.61
N LEU A 611 32.59 -30.12 29.26
CA LEU A 611 31.65 -31.15 29.71
C LEU A 611 30.28 -31.03 29.01
N ARG A 612 29.77 -32.20 28.64
CA ARG A 612 28.50 -32.50 27.97
C ARG A 612 27.32 -32.37 28.96
N PHE A 613 26.17 -31.87 28.50
CA PHE A 613 24.96 -32.66 28.20
C PHE A 613 23.93 -31.82 27.46
#